data_AF-A0A1C5TIM1-F1
#
_entry.id   AF-A0A1C5TIM1-F1
#
_cell.length_a   1.000
_cell.length_b   1.000
_cell.length_c   1.000
_cell.angle_alpha   90.00
_cell.angle_beta   90.00
_cell.angle_gamma   90.00
#
_symmetry.space_group_name_H-M   'P 1'
#
loop_
_entity.id
_entity.type
_entity.pdbx_description
1 polymer ?
#
loop_
_entity_poly.entity_id
_entity_poly.type
_entity_poly.pdbx_seq_one_letter_code
_entity_poly.pdbx_strand_id
1 'polypeptide(L)'
;METIVIIGAGASGLACMNELLKENKYNIIILEQAKKAARKVLASGNGRCNVSNLNMDIMYYNHQDSFIEKLIKEFDVIDFFKRVFYS
;
A
#
# COMPACT_ATOMS: atom_id res chain seq x y z
N MET A 1 16.15 -14.66 12.24
CA MET A 1 15.06 -13.94 11.54
C MET A 1 15.55 -12.53 11.31
N GLU A 2 15.73 -12.11 10.05
CA GLU A 2 16.16 -10.74 9.74
C GLU A 2 15.06 -9.74 10.12
N THR A 3 15.45 -8.53 10.54
CA THR A 3 14.48 -7.48 10.90
C THR A 3 14.37 -6.45 9.79
N ILE A 4 13.15 -6.18 9.35
CA ILE A 4 12.82 -5.11 8.39
C ILE A 4 12.10 -4.00 9.14
N VAL A 5 12.64 -2.78 9.04
CA VAL A 5 12.02 -1.59 9.62
C VAL A 5 11.38 -0.77 8.50
N ILE A 6 10.07 -0.54 8.62
CA ILE A 6 9.29 0.30 7.70
C ILE A 6 9.03 1.64 8.39
N ILE A 7 9.39 2.74 7.72
CA ILE A 7 9.14 4.08 8.23
C ILE A 7 7.85 4.62 7.61
N GLY A 8 6.83 4.80 8.45
CA GLY A 8 5.50 5.28 8.10
C GLY A 8 4.46 4.16 8.01
N ALA A 9 3.42 4.23 8.84
CA ALA A 9 2.25 3.34 8.80
C ALA A 9 1.13 3.94 7.93
N GLY A 10 1.49 4.47 6.76
CA GLY A 10 0.57 4.94 5.72
C GLY A 10 0.12 3.81 4.79
N ALA A 11 -0.57 4.15 3.70
CA ALA A 11 -1.04 3.17 2.71
C ALA A 11 0.10 2.28 2.18
N SER A 12 1.21 2.89 1.73
CA SER A 12 2.35 2.16 1.17
C SER A 12 3.08 1.29 2.20
N GLY A 13 3.31 1.80 3.41
CA GLY A 13 4.00 1.04 4.46
C GLY A 13 3.19 -0.16 4.94
N LEU A 14 1.88 0.00 5.10
CA LEU A 14 0.99 -1.10 5.46
C LEU A 14 0.85 -2.13 4.34
N ALA A 15 0.78 -1.69 3.08
CA ALA A 15 0.79 -2.60 1.93
C ALA A 15 2.10 -3.40 1.84
N CYS A 16 3.25 -2.74 2.05
CA CYS A 16 4.56 -3.38 2.08
C CYS A 16 4.67 -4.42 3.19
N MET A 17 4.23 -4.09 4.41
CA MET A 17 4.16 -5.04 5.52
C MET A 17 3.32 -6.26 5.15
N ASN A 18 2.13 -6.07 4.59
CA ASN A 18 1.24 -7.17 4.22
C ASN A 18 1.88 -8.15 3.23
N GLU A 19 2.61 -7.65 2.24
CA GLU A 19 3.33 -8.50 1.29
C GLU A 19 4.49 -9.25 1.97
N LEU A 20 5.25 -8.58 2.84
CA LEU A 20 6.37 -9.20 3.57
C LEU A 20 5.93 -10.26 4.59
N LEU A 21 4.74 -10.13 5.18
CA LEU A 21 4.22 -11.12 6.13
C LEU A 21 3.97 -12.49 5.49
N LYS A 22 3.65 -12.54 4.19
CA LYS A 22 3.41 -13.79 3.45
C LYS A 22 4.66 -14.67 3.36
N GLU A 23 5.82 -14.03 3.38
CA GLU A 23 7.12 -14.70 3.30
C GLU A 23 7.50 -15.42 4.60
N ASN A 24 6.84 -15.10 5.72
CA ASN A 24 7.00 -15.72 7.04
C ASN A 24 8.46 -15.93 7.52
N LYS A 25 9.37 -15.05 7.10
CA LYS A 25 10.82 -15.12 7.41
C LYS A 25 11.39 -13.86 8.03
N TYR A 26 10.59 -12.81 8.14
CA TYR A 26 11.01 -11.48 8.57
C TYR A 26 10.35 -11.08 9.89
N ASN A 27 11.12 -10.45 10.76
CA ASN A 27 10.60 -9.67 11.88
C ASN A 27 10.29 -8.25 11.37
N ILE A 28 9.03 -7.85 11.35
CA ILE A 28 8.64 -6.56 10.76
C ILE A 28 8.31 -5.57 11.86
N ILE A 29 8.98 -4.41 11.84
CA ILE A 29 8.71 -3.27 12.73
C ILE A 29 8.26 -2.09 11.88
N ILE A 30 7.14 -1.47 12.24
CA ILE A 30 6.69 -0.23 11.61
C ILE A 30 6.81 0.91 12.62
N LEU A 31 7.44 2.01 12.20
CA LEU A 31 7.53 3.24 12.98
C LEU A 31 6.61 4.29 12.37
N GLU A 32 5.67 4.81 13.16
CA GLU A 32 4.75 5.86 12.75
C GLU A 32 4.86 7.05 13.70
N GLN A 33 4.94 8.25 13.13
CA GLN A 33 5.04 9.50 13.89
C GLN A 33 3.66 9.92 14.44
N ALA A 34 2.60 9.67 13.69
CA ALA A 34 1.24 9.99 14.08
C ALA A 34 0.74 9.09 15.22
N LYS A 35 -0.24 9.61 15.98
CA LYS A 35 -0.88 8.86 17.07
C LYS A 35 -1.61 7.59 16.63
N LYS A 36 -1.93 7.46 15.34
CA LYS A 36 -2.65 6.32 14.75
C LYS A 36 -2.11 6.04 13.35
N ALA A 37 -1.94 4.77 13.03
CA ALA A 37 -1.68 4.31 11.67
C ALA A 37 -2.82 4.69 10.72
N ALA A 38 -2.53 4.70 9.42
CA ALA A 38 -3.50 4.91 8.34
C ALA A 38 -4.31 6.21 8.43
N ARG A 39 -3.88 7.22 9.20
CA ARG A 39 -4.70 8.42 9.46
C ARG A 39 -5.20 9.12 8.18
N LYS A 40 -4.34 9.24 7.16
CA LYS A 40 -4.73 9.82 5.85
C LYS A 40 -5.67 8.91 5.04
N VAL A 41 -5.49 7.59 5.16
CA VAL A 41 -6.36 6.59 4.53
C VAL A 41 -7.76 6.64 5.14
N LEU A 42 -7.85 6.68 6.46
CA LEU A 42 -9.11 6.79 7.20
C LEU A 42 -9.88 8.08 6.86
N ALA A 43 -9.17 9.17 6.54
CA ALA A 43 -9.78 10.43 6.15
C ALA A 43 -10.18 10.48 4.65
N SER A 44 -9.65 9.59 3.80
CA SER A 44 -9.88 9.65 2.37
C SER A 44 -11.33 9.29 2.00
N GLY A 45 -11.81 9.83 0.87
CA GLY A 45 -13.18 9.57 0.40
C GLY A 45 -14.27 10.04 1.38
N ASN A 46 -14.01 11.09 2.16
CA ASN A 46 -14.89 11.57 3.22
C ASN A 46 -15.20 10.48 4.27
N GLY A 47 -14.16 9.81 4.75
CA GLY A 47 -14.28 8.71 5.72
C GLY A 47 -14.62 7.35 5.13
N ARG A 48 -14.74 7.24 3.80
CA ARG A 48 -15.10 5.99 3.10
C ARG A 48 -13.91 5.22 2.53
N CYS A 49 -12.69 5.69 2.78
CA CYS A 49 -11.46 5.02 2.33
C CYS A 49 -11.37 4.91 0.80
N ASN A 50 -11.42 6.05 0.09
CA ASN A 50 -11.10 6.07 -1.34
C ASN A 50 -9.59 5.86 -1.53
N VAL A 51 -9.17 4.62 -1.77
CA VAL A 51 -7.75 4.21 -1.79
C VAL A 51 -7.26 3.68 -3.12
N SER A 52 -8.15 3.44 -4.09
CA SER A 52 -7.76 2.94 -5.41
C SER A 52 -8.85 3.22 -6.45
N ASN A 53 -8.56 2.91 -7.72
CA ASN A 53 -9.46 3.03 -8.85
C ASN A 53 -9.29 1.80 -9.74
N LEU A 54 -10.35 1.31 -10.38
CA LEU A 54 -10.28 0.19 -11.34
C LEU A 54 -9.67 0.63 -12.68
N ASN A 55 -9.79 1.90 -13.03
CA ASN A 55 -9.20 2.48 -14.22
C ASN A 55 -7.98 3.31 -13.81
N MET A 56 -6.83 2.65 -13.68
CA MET A 56 -5.56 3.32 -13.43
C MET A 56 -4.77 3.43 -14.73
N ASP A 57 -4.17 4.59 -14.95
CA ASP A 57 -3.28 4.87 -16.05
C ASP A 57 -2.25 5.92 -15.62
N ILE A 58 -1.06 5.89 -16.21
CA ILE A 58 0.02 6.83 -15.91
C ILE A 58 -0.39 8.29 -16.19
N MET A 59 -1.32 8.52 -17.12
CA MET A 59 -1.83 9.86 -17.45
C MET A 59 -2.51 10.58 -16.26
N TYR A 60 -2.95 9.85 -15.23
CA TYR A 60 -3.54 10.41 -14.02
C TYR A 60 -2.50 10.82 -12.97
N TYR A 61 -1.21 10.63 -13.24
CA TYR A 61 -0.12 10.94 -12.33
C TYR A 61 0.78 12.05 -12.90
N ASN A 62 1.34 12.88 -12.02
CA ASN A 62 2.16 14.04 -12.43
C ASN A 62 3.52 13.65 -13.03
N HIS A 63 3.92 12.39 -12.94
CA HIS A 63 5.21 11.91 -13.41
C HIS A 63 5.01 10.80 -14.44
N GLN A 64 5.40 11.08 -15.68
CA GLN A 64 5.25 10.18 -16.82
C GLN A 64 6.53 9.34 -16.96
N ASP A 65 6.69 8.39 -16.05
CA ASP A 65 7.83 7.49 -15.99
C ASP A 65 7.44 6.09 -16.44
N SER A 66 8.24 5.49 -17.35
CA SER A 66 7.93 4.21 -17.97
C SER A 66 8.00 3.03 -17.01
N PHE A 67 8.80 3.14 -15.94
CA PHE A 67 8.83 2.14 -14.88
C PHE A 67 7.55 2.23 -14.04
N ILE A 68 7.07 3.42 -13.69
CA ILE A 68 5.78 3.60 -13.01
C ILE A 68 4.63 3.13 -13.89
N GLU A 69 4.63 3.45 -15.19
CA GLU A 69 3.62 2.99 -16.13
C GLU A 69 3.53 1.45 -16.15
N LYS A 70 4.67 0.77 -16.19
CA LYS A 70 4.74 -0.69 -16.09
C LYS A 70 4.12 -1.19 -14.78
N LEU A 71 4.49 -0.61 -13.64
CA LEU A 71 3.95 -0.99 -12.33
C LEU A 71 2.42 -0.83 -12.27
N ILE A 72 1.89 0.28 -12.80
CA ILE A 72 0.44 0.53 -12.85
C ILE A 72 -0.27 -0.56 -13.67
N LYS A 73 0.28 -0.93 -14.83
CA LYS A 73 -0.30 -1.95 -15.71
C LYS A 73 -0.27 -3.37 -15.12
N GLU A 74 0.74 -3.68 -14.30
CA GLU A 74 0.90 -4.99 -13.67
C GLU A 74 0.10 -5.14 -12.36
N PHE A 75 -0.39 -4.04 -11.78
CA PHE A 75 -1.06 -4.07 -10.49
C PHE A 75 -2.56 -4.39 -10.59
N ASP A 76 -2.95 -5.58 -10.14
CA ASP A 76 -4.36 -5.94 -9.97
C ASP A 76 -4.91 -5.45 -8.62
N VAL A 77 -5.76 -4.42 -8.69
CA VAL A 77 -6.41 -3.80 -7.53
C VAL A 77 -7.35 -4.76 -6.80
N ILE A 78 -8.14 -5.54 -7.54
CA ILE A 78 -9.15 -6.42 -6.96
C ILE A 78 -8.45 -7.55 -6.22
N ASP A 79 -7.47 -8.17 -6.87
CA ASP A 79 -6.68 -9.25 -6.32
C ASP A 79 -5.87 -8.78 -5.10
N PHE A 80 -5.27 -7.59 -5.16
CA PHE A 80 -4.61 -6.97 -4.00
C PHE A 80 -5.54 -6.88 -2.78
N PHE A 81 -6.71 -6.25 -2.92
CA PHE A 81 -7.62 -6.10 -1.77
C PHE A 81 -8.26 -7.41 -1.34
N LYS A 82 -8.45 -8.37 -2.25
CA LYS A 82 -8.87 -9.72 -1.87
C LYS A 82 -7.87 -10.36 -0.91
N ARG A 83 -6.58 -10.27 -1.23
CA ARG A 83 -5.51 -10.78 -0.36
C ARG A 83 -5.42 -10.04 0.97
N VAL A 84 -5.71 -8.75 1.01
CA VAL A 84 -5.63 -7.96 2.25
C VAL A 84 -6.77 -8.29 3.21
N PHE A 85 -8.00 -8.50 2.73
CA PHE A 85 -9.17 -8.64 3.60
C PHE A 85 -9.67 -10.07 3.81
N TYR A 86 -9.26 -11.01 2.97
CA TYR A 86 -9.74 -12.40 3.01
C TYR A 86 -8.61 -13.44 3.13
N SER A 87 -7.43 -13.02 3.60
CA SER A 87 -6.31 -13.92 3.92
C SER A 87 -6.52 -14.68 5.23
#